data_AF-A0A7C5T0D6-F1
#
_entry.id   AF-A0A7C5T0D6-F1
#
_cell.length_a   1.000
_cell.length_b   1.000
_cell.length_c   1.000
_cell.angle_alpha   90.00
_cell.angle_beta   90.00
_cell.angle_gamma   90.00
#
_symmetry.space_group_name_H-M   'P 1'
#
loop_
_entity.id
_entity.type
_entity.pdbx_description
1 polymer ?
#
loop_
_entity_poly.entity_id
_entity_poly.type
_entity_poly.pdbx_seq_one_letter_code
_entity_poly.pdbx_strand_id
1 'polypeptide(L)'
;NTRTCPVFRTRQDAELTKAVYRRVPVLVNEISGENPWSVRFLRMFDMSNDSHLFRTREELERAGYRRVGNRFLPSAGGEGIYLPLYEAKMIWHYDHRFGTYAGVASRSDTHLPTPAPEDHADPAFVVQPWYWVPAQEVEARLGDWKRGWLLGFRKTTNTTNERTLISSVLGRIGVGDKAPLLFTDAVPSAVACLLANLNSLSADYAARNKVVGTDITHFYIKQFPILPPERYSAQDLGVIVPRVLELVYTAWDIKPFADNVWREAGEDLRARIRRQWEENAAETGGHRWEPPEWADIAPDGIPFPPFRWDEARRARLRAELDATYARLYGLTRKQLRYILDPADLTERELADILDPWEEVADPLDPAGYAERCRRSTFPGETFRVLKEKEIRQFGEYRTRRLVLEAWERLQEGC
;
A
#
# COMPACT_ATOMS: atom_id res chain seq x y z
N ASN A 1 -18.43 -14.25 4.13
CA ASN A 1 -18.93 -14.90 2.90
C ASN A 1 -18.79 -16.40 2.94
N THR A 2 -17.60 -16.95 3.20
CA THR A 2 -17.36 -18.41 3.13
C THR A 2 -17.83 -19.21 4.36
N ARG A 3 -18.25 -18.52 5.44
CA ARG A 3 -18.56 -19.09 6.77
C ARG A 3 -17.39 -19.89 7.38
N THR A 4 -16.17 -19.75 6.83
CA THR A 4 -14.96 -20.38 7.35
C THR A 4 -14.43 -19.57 8.53
N CYS A 5 -14.31 -20.20 9.69
CA CYS A 5 -13.62 -19.62 10.84
C CYS A 5 -12.11 -19.88 10.70
N PRO A 6 -11.25 -18.86 10.82
CA PRO A 6 -9.82 -19.08 10.88
C PRO A 6 -9.39 -19.88 12.10
N VAL A 7 -8.24 -20.54 12.01
CA VAL A 7 -7.62 -21.20 13.17
C VAL A 7 -6.79 -20.16 13.91
N PHE A 8 -7.21 -19.81 15.12
CA PHE A 8 -6.48 -18.89 15.99
C PHE A 8 -5.53 -19.65 16.91
N ARG A 9 -4.31 -19.12 17.07
CA ARG A 9 -3.30 -19.70 17.98
C ARG A 9 -3.57 -19.34 19.44
N THR A 10 -4.20 -18.19 19.68
CA THR A 10 -4.45 -17.66 21.01
C THR A 10 -5.90 -17.19 21.14
N ARG A 11 -6.40 -17.13 22.38
CA ARG A 11 -7.72 -16.57 22.68
C ARG A 11 -7.77 -15.07 22.36
N GLN A 12 -6.68 -14.36 22.63
CA GLN A 12 -6.55 -12.93 22.39
C GLN A 12 -6.70 -12.61 20.90
N ASP A 13 -6.10 -13.40 20.01
CA ASP A 13 -6.28 -13.22 18.57
C ASP A 13 -7.72 -13.44 18.12
N ALA A 14 -8.38 -14.47 18.66
CA ALA A 14 -9.76 -14.77 18.34
C ALA A 14 -10.71 -13.64 18.80
N GLU A 15 -10.58 -13.18 20.05
CA GLU A 15 -11.44 -12.14 20.61
C GLU A 15 -11.20 -10.77 19.96
N LEU A 16 -9.94 -10.37 19.75
CA LEU A 16 -9.62 -9.10 19.10
C LEU A 16 -10.07 -9.08 17.65
N THR A 17 -9.79 -10.16 16.89
CA THR A 17 -10.25 -10.27 15.50
C THR A 17 -11.78 -10.19 15.45
N LYS A 18 -12.48 -10.94 16.29
CA LYS A 18 -13.95 -10.90 16.38
C LYS A 18 -14.47 -9.49 16.72
N ALA A 19 -13.81 -8.77 17.64
CA ALA A 19 -14.18 -7.40 17.98
C ALA A 19 -14.01 -6.44 16.78
N VAL A 20 -12.91 -6.56 16.02
CA VAL A 20 -12.69 -5.79 14.79
C VAL A 20 -13.80 -6.04 13.78
N TYR A 21 -14.14 -7.31 13.50
CA TYR A 21 -15.20 -7.67 12.55
C TYR A 21 -16.62 -7.29 13.01
N ARG A 22 -16.82 -6.99 14.30
CA ARG A 22 -18.08 -6.44 14.82
C ARG A 22 -18.18 -4.92 14.61
N ARG A 23 -17.04 -4.21 14.59
CA ARG A 23 -16.97 -2.75 14.43
C ARG A 23 -16.85 -2.31 12.98
N VAL A 24 -16.15 -3.10 12.16
CA VAL A 24 -15.82 -2.78 10.77
C VAL A 24 -16.41 -3.85 9.86
N PRO A 25 -17.25 -3.46 8.87
CA PRO A 25 -17.84 -4.42 7.94
C PRO A 25 -16.78 -5.00 7.00
N VAL A 26 -17.13 -6.10 6.33
CA VAL A 26 -16.29 -6.66 5.26
C VAL A 26 -16.37 -5.80 4.01
N LEU A 27 -15.31 -5.79 3.18
CA LEU A 27 -15.27 -5.01 1.93
C LEU A 27 -16.46 -5.31 1.00
N VAL A 28 -16.83 -6.59 0.85
CA VAL A 28 -18.01 -7.04 0.11
C VAL A 28 -18.70 -8.15 0.88
N ASN A 29 -19.96 -7.93 1.22
CA ASN A 29 -20.81 -8.95 1.84
C ASN A 29 -21.66 -9.63 0.76
N GLU A 30 -21.28 -10.84 0.38
CA GLU A 30 -21.98 -11.59 -0.67
C GLU A 30 -23.33 -12.18 -0.20
N ILE A 31 -23.61 -12.17 1.11
CA ILE A 31 -24.88 -12.66 1.66
C ILE A 31 -25.94 -11.55 1.62
N SER A 32 -25.59 -10.34 2.07
CA SER A 32 -26.50 -9.19 2.01
C SER A 32 -26.50 -8.49 0.64
N GLY A 33 -25.46 -8.71 -0.16
CA GLY A 33 -25.22 -7.98 -1.41
C GLY A 33 -24.55 -6.62 -1.20
N GLU A 34 -24.20 -6.25 0.03
CA GLU A 34 -23.57 -4.96 0.32
C GLU A 34 -22.16 -4.90 -0.27
N ASN A 35 -21.92 -3.85 -1.05
CA ASN A 35 -20.63 -3.51 -1.63
C ASN A 35 -20.43 -1.99 -1.55
N PRO A 36 -20.12 -1.42 -0.37
CA PRO A 36 -20.13 0.04 -0.16
C PRO A 36 -19.17 0.80 -1.08
N TRP A 37 -18.05 0.15 -1.43
CA TRP A 37 -17.04 0.70 -2.33
C TRP A 37 -17.34 0.43 -3.81
N SER A 38 -18.43 -0.28 -4.15
CA SER A 38 -18.73 -0.74 -5.51
C SER A 38 -17.53 -1.44 -6.18
N VAL A 39 -16.80 -2.26 -5.42
CA VAL A 39 -15.55 -2.85 -5.91
C VAL A 39 -15.78 -3.93 -6.96
N ARG A 40 -14.90 -3.94 -7.96
CA ARG A 40 -14.80 -4.99 -9.00
C ARG A 40 -13.34 -5.42 -9.12
N PHE A 41 -13.10 -6.67 -9.49
CA PHE A 41 -11.75 -7.23 -9.58
C PHE A 41 -11.41 -7.68 -11.00
N LEU A 42 -10.16 -7.49 -11.41
CA LEU A 42 -9.64 -7.98 -12.69
C LEU A 42 -8.29 -8.65 -12.50
N ARG A 43 -8.14 -9.85 -13.07
CA ARG A 43 -6.84 -10.44 -13.38
C ARG A 43 -6.57 -10.14 -14.84
N MET A 44 -5.59 -9.30 -15.13
CA MET A 44 -5.46 -8.71 -16.46
C MET A 44 -4.77 -9.66 -17.45
N PHE A 45 -3.53 -10.08 -17.19
CA PHE A 45 -2.82 -11.04 -18.04
C PHE A 45 -2.47 -12.31 -17.28
N ASP A 46 -2.85 -13.46 -17.82
CA ASP A 46 -2.37 -14.75 -17.35
C ASP A 46 -0.95 -14.99 -17.87
N MET A 47 0.01 -15.17 -16.97
CA MET A 47 1.42 -15.25 -17.34
C MET A 47 1.77 -16.48 -18.21
N SER A 48 0.87 -17.45 -18.34
CA SER A 48 1.03 -18.62 -19.21
C SER A 48 0.16 -18.52 -20.47
N ASN A 49 -1.14 -18.29 -20.31
CA ASN A 49 -2.09 -18.31 -21.43
C ASN A 49 -1.91 -17.10 -22.37
N ASP A 50 -1.55 -15.93 -21.84
CA ASP A 50 -1.35 -14.71 -22.62
C ASP A 50 0.12 -14.52 -23.07
N SER A 51 1.01 -15.50 -22.83
CA SER A 51 2.44 -15.37 -23.08
C SER A 51 2.81 -15.03 -24.53
N HIS A 52 1.97 -15.40 -25.49
CA HIS A 52 2.12 -15.06 -26.91
C HIS A 52 2.08 -13.54 -27.19
N LEU A 53 1.50 -12.74 -26.29
CA LEU A 53 1.45 -11.27 -26.36
C LEU A 53 2.71 -10.59 -25.81
N PHE A 54 3.52 -11.32 -25.06
CA PHE A 54 4.62 -10.72 -24.29
C PHE A 54 5.84 -10.54 -25.19
N ARG A 55 6.49 -9.39 -25.08
CA ARG A 55 7.73 -9.09 -25.80
C ARG A 55 8.82 -8.67 -24.82
N THR A 56 10.03 -9.18 -25.02
CA THR A 56 11.20 -8.69 -24.27
C THR A 56 11.67 -7.37 -24.84
N ARG A 57 12.54 -6.70 -24.07
CA ARG A 57 13.23 -5.49 -24.51
C ARG A 57 13.96 -5.72 -25.84
N GLU A 58 14.74 -6.79 -25.94
CA GLU A 58 15.57 -7.09 -27.11
C GLU A 58 14.72 -7.40 -28.34
N GLU A 59 13.57 -8.07 -28.17
CA GLU A 59 12.63 -8.34 -29.27
C GLU A 59 12.05 -7.03 -29.83
N LEU A 60 11.63 -6.11 -28.96
CA LEU A 60 11.09 -4.81 -29.37
C LEU A 60 12.15 -3.91 -30.03
N GLU A 61 13.36 -3.86 -29.46
CA GLU A 61 14.47 -3.10 -30.05
C GLU A 61 14.85 -3.64 -31.43
N ARG A 62 14.93 -4.97 -31.62
CA ARG A 62 15.16 -5.58 -32.95
C ARG A 62 14.02 -5.34 -33.93
N ALA A 63 12.78 -5.23 -33.44
CA ALA A 63 11.61 -4.92 -34.25
C ALA A 63 11.46 -3.42 -34.58
N GLY A 64 12.45 -2.58 -34.23
CA GLY A 64 12.47 -1.17 -34.58
C GLY A 64 11.69 -0.27 -33.62
N TYR A 65 11.41 -0.71 -32.40
CA TYR A 65 10.83 0.12 -31.36
C TYR A 65 11.92 0.83 -30.55
N ARG A 66 11.65 2.07 -30.15
CA ARG A 66 12.48 2.85 -29.23
C ARG A 66 11.81 2.95 -27.87
N ARG A 67 12.62 2.88 -26.81
CA ARG A 67 12.12 3.05 -25.45
C ARG A 67 11.97 4.54 -25.11
N VAL A 68 10.81 4.92 -24.58
CA VAL A 68 10.48 6.27 -24.11
C VAL A 68 9.86 6.14 -22.72
N GLY A 69 10.59 6.52 -21.68
CA GLY A 69 10.27 6.15 -20.29
C GLY A 69 10.32 4.63 -20.11
N ASN A 70 9.22 4.04 -19.66
CA ASN A 70 9.03 2.57 -19.57
C ASN A 70 8.16 2.00 -20.69
N ARG A 71 7.86 2.79 -21.74
CA ARG A 71 7.06 2.37 -22.90
C ARG A 71 7.94 2.18 -24.13
N PHE A 72 7.43 1.42 -25.10
CA PHE A 72 8.05 1.28 -26.41
C PHE A 72 7.16 1.88 -27.50
N LEU A 73 7.74 2.78 -28.29
CA LEU A 73 7.09 3.46 -29.40
C LEU A 73 7.76 3.04 -30.72
N PRO A 74 7.02 2.98 -31.83
CA PRO A 74 7.60 2.63 -33.13
C PRO A 74 8.55 3.73 -33.60
N SER A 75 9.72 3.37 -34.12
CA SER A 75 10.71 4.36 -34.63
C SER A 75 10.36 4.85 -36.04
N ALA A 76 9.79 3.98 -36.88
CA ALA A 76 9.17 4.28 -38.17
C ALA A 76 8.40 3.05 -38.68
N GLY A 77 7.17 3.21 -39.15
CA GLY A 77 6.37 2.13 -39.80
C GLY A 77 5.83 1.01 -38.91
N GLY A 78 6.17 0.97 -37.62
CA GLY A 78 5.54 0.06 -36.66
C GLY A 78 4.17 0.57 -36.21
N GLU A 79 3.23 -0.35 -35.96
CA GLU A 79 1.89 -0.03 -35.46
C GLU A 79 1.80 -0.25 -33.94
N GLY A 80 1.31 0.76 -33.22
CA GLY A 80 0.95 0.65 -31.81
C GLY A 80 2.07 0.92 -30.80
N ILE A 81 1.66 1.10 -29.53
CA ILE A 81 2.55 1.33 -28.39
C ILE A 81 2.61 0.04 -27.57
N TYR A 82 3.76 -0.24 -26.96
CA TYR A 82 3.91 -1.32 -25.99
C TYR A 82 4.05 -0.75 -24.57
N LEU A 83 3.22 -1.28 -23.66
CA LEU A 83 3.17 -0.91 -22.25
C LEU A 83 3.90 -1.94 -21.39
N PRO A 84 4.52 -1.51 -20.28
CA PRO A 84 5.20 -2.44 -19.39
C PRO A 84 4.22 -3.43 -18.77
N LEU A 85 4.62 -4.69 -18.63
CA LEU A 85 3.86 -5.73 -17.93
C LEU A 85 4.45 -5.91 -16.52
N TYR A 86 3.76 -5.40 -15.52
CA TYR A 86 4.19 -5.47 -14.13
C TYR A 86 3.81 -6.79 -13.48
N GLU A 87 4.74 -7.32 -12.67
CA GLU A 87 4.50 -8.45 -11.80
C GLU A 87 4.31 -7.99 -10.35
N ALA A 88 3.65 -8.81 -9.54
CA ALA A 88 3.42 -8.50 -8.13
C ALA A 88 4.71 -8.14 -7.37
N LYS A 89 5.84 -8.76 -7.73
CA LYS A 89 7.15 -8.51 -7.12
C LYS A 89 7.78 -7.16 -7.44
N MET A 90 7.21 -6.41 -8.39
CA MET A 90 7.65 -5.06 -8.74
C MET A 90 7.02 -3.97 -7.88
N ILE A 91 6.01 -4.29 -7.07
CA ILE A 91 5.25 -3.31 -6.28
C ILE A 91 5.38 -3.61 -4.78
N TRP A 92 5.25 -2.59 -3.95
CA TRP A 92 5.13 -2.69 -2.49
C TRP A 92 4.06 -1.71 -1.99
N HIS A 93 3.85 -1.63 -0.68
CA HIS A 93 2.77 -0.80 -0.16
C HIS A 93 3.11 0.69 -0.38
N TYR A 94 2.25 1.38 -1.14
CA TYR A 94 2.45 2.74 -1.64
C TYR A 94 3.65 2.93 -2.57
N ASP A 95 4.19 1.87 -3.17
CA ASP A 95 5.36 1.97 -4.03
C ASP A 95 5.18 1.11 -5.29
N HIS A 96 4.99 1.77 -6.42
CA HIS A 96 4.91 1.10 -7.72
C HIS A 96 6.27 0.81 -8.35
N ARG A 97 7.37 1.30 -7.76
CA ARG A 97 8.76 1.20 -8.27
C ARG A 97 9.63 0.30 -7.38
N PHE A 98 9.02 -0.57 -6.59
CA PHE A 98 9.72 -1.37 -5.58
C PHE A 98 10.71 -2.40 -6.16
N GLY A 99 10.41 -3.00 -7.32
CA GLY A 99 11.23 -4.08 -7.87
C GLY A 99 11.47 -3.92 -9.35
N THR A 100 12.73 -4.10 -9.76
CA THR A 100 13.17 -3.91 -11.15
C THR A 100 13.89 -5.15 -11.68
N TYR A 101 13.71 -5.46 -12.96
CA TYR A 101 14.50 -6.47 -13.68
C TYR A 101 15.80 -5.90 -14.27
N ALA A 102 16.08 -4.61 -14.07
CA ALA A 102 17.36 -4.03 -14.45
C ALA A 102 18.51 -4.78 -13.73
N GLY A 103 19.48 -5.27 -14.50
CA GLY A 103 20.61 -6.03 -13.96
C GLY A 103 20.31 -7.48 -13.56
N VAL A 104 19.08 -7.97 -13.76
CA VAL A 104 18.71 -9.37 -13.47
C VAL A 104 19.02 -10.25 -14.68
N ALA A 105 19.84 -11.29 -14.49
CA ALA A 105 20.27 -12.17 -15.57
C ALA A 105 19.24 -13.25 -15.94
N SER A 106 18.41 -13.69 -14.99
CA SER A 106 17.45 -14.77 -15.20
C SER A 106 16.02 -14.37 -14.82
N ARG A 107 15.07 -14.70 -15.69
CA ARG A 107 13.63 -14.56 -15.44
C ARG A 107 13.14 -15.40 -14.25
N SER A 108 13.84 -16.50 -13.95
CA SER A 108 13.48 -17.44 -12.88
C SER A 108 13.68 -16.86 -11.49
N ASP A 109 14.40 -15.74 -11.37
CA ASP A 109 14.70 -15.14 -10.07
C ASP A 109 13.41 -14.71 -9.37
N THR A 110 13.19 -15.28 -8.19
CA THR A 110 11.98 -15.05 -7.39
C THR A 110 12.02 -13.72 -6.65
N HIS A 111 13.21 -13.15 -6.47
CA HIS A 111 13.45 -11.86 -5.84
C HIS A 111 14.00 -10.87 -6.87
N LEU A 112 13.44 -9.67 -6.89
CA LEU A 112 13.99 -8.56 -7.66
C LEU A 112 14.80 -7.65 -6.73
N PRO A 113 15.89 -7.04 -7.22
CA PRO A 113 16.53 -5.95 -6.51
C PRO A 113 15.54 -4.80 -6.33
N THR A 114 15.58 -4.19 -5.14
CA THR A 114 14.89 -2.93 -4.86
C THR A 114 15.79 -1.78 -5.30
N PRO A 115 15.29 -0.79 -6.07
CA PRO A 115 16.10 0.35 -6.48
C PRO A 115 16.69 1.10 -5.29
N ALA A 116 17.80 1.80 -5.51
CA ALA A 116 18.46 2.54 -4.43
C ALA A 116 17.59 3.74 -3.99
N PRO A 117 17.80 4.31 -2.79
CA PRO A 117 17.11 5.51 -2.36
C PRO A 117 17.27 6.69 -3.33
N GLU A 118 18.42 6.80 -4.00
CA GLU A 118 18.72 7.83 -4.99
C GLU A 118 17.87 7.64 -6.25
N ASP A 119 17.67 6.40 -6.70
CA ASP A 119 16.79 6.08 -7.84
C ASP A 119 15.33 6.44 -7.49
N HIS A 120 14.88 6.12 -6.27
CA HIS A 120 13.54 6.50 -5.84
C HIS A 120 13.36 8.01 -5.70
N ALA A 121 14.42 8.72 -5.32
CA ALA A 121 14.41 10.18 -5.21
C ALA A 121 14.40 10.88 -6.58
N ASP A 122 14.71 10.18 -7.68
CA ASP A 122 14.52 10.71 -9.03
C ASP A 122 13.04 10.52 -9.46
N PRO A 123 12.27 11.62 -9.67
CA PRO A 123 10.87 11.52 -10.09
C PRO A 123 10.70 11.05 -11.54
N ALA A 124 11.76 11.04 -12.35
CA ALA A 124 11.77 10.51 -13.71
C ALA A 124 12.21 9.04 -13.78
N PHE A 125 12.70 8.46 -12.68
CA PHE A 125 13.08 7.05 -12.64
C PHE A 125 11.86 6.14 -12.74
N VAL A 126 11.96 5.13 -13.61
CA VAL A 126 10.95 4.09 -13.83
C VAL A 126 11.60 2.71 -13.76
N VAL A 127 10.93 1.75 -13.13
CA VAL A 127 11.44 0.37 -13.05
C VAL A 127 11.32 -0.36 -14.39
N GLN A 128 12.24 -1.29 -14.61
CA GLN A 128 12.27 -2.11 -15.82
C GLN A 128 11.47 -3.41 -15.59
N PRO A 129 10.40 -3.68 -16.36
CA PRO A 129 9.77 -5.00 -16.37
C PRO A 129 10.60 -5.98 -17.18
N TRP A 130 10.26 -7.26 -17.10
CA TRP A 130 10.82 -8.25 -18.01
C TRP A 130 10.14 -8.23 -19.39
N TYR A 131 8.81 -8.01 -19.40
CA TYR A 131 7.98 -8.04 -20.59
C TYR A 131 7.22 -6.75 -20.80
N TRP A 132 6.84 -6.52 -22.05
CA TRP A 132 5.90 -5.52 -22.50
C TRP A 132 4.77 -6.18 -23.30
N VAL A 133 3.61 -5.53 -23.31
CA VAL A 133 2.39 -5.97 -24.01
C VAL A 133 1.85 -4.86 -24.90
N PRO A 134 1.15 -5.20 -26.01
CA PRO A 134 0.52 -4.18 -26.84
C PRO A 134 -0.48 -3.34 -26.03
N ALA A 135 -0.46 -2.02 -26.21
CA ALA A 135 -1.35 -1.11 -25.51
C ALA A 135 -2.83 -1.45 -25.75
N GLN A 136 -3.20 -1.83 -26.97
CA GLN A 136 -4.59 -2.21 -27.29
C GLN A 136 -5.11 -3.35 -26.39
N GLU A 137 -4.25 -4.28 -26.00
CA GLU A 137 -4.62 -5.45 -25.19
C GLU A 137 -4.89 -5.04 -23.74
N VAL A 138 -4.16 -4.03 -23.25
CA VAL A 138 -4.41 -3.38 -21.96
C VAL A 138 -5.72 -2.60 -22.03
N GLU A 139 -5.91 -1.78 -23.06
CA GLU A 139 -7.13 -0.98 -23.25
C GLU A 139 -8.39 -1.84 -23.35
N ALA A 140 -8.35 -2.93 -24.14
CA ALA A 140 -9.46 -3.85 -24.30
C ALA A 140 -9.87 -4.50 -22.97
N ARG A 141 -8.90 -4.86 -22.11
CA ARG A 141 -9.14 -5.46 -20.79
C ARG A 141 -9.61 -4.44 -19.75
N LEU A 142 -9.18 -3.19 -19.86
CA LEU A 142 -9.62 -2.09 -18.99
C LEU A 142 -11.01 -1.55 -19.36
N GLY A 143 -11.45 -1.77 -20.60
CA GLY A 143 -12.76 -1.33 -21.09
C GLY A 143 -12.97 0.18 -20.90
N ASP A 144 -14.03 0.55 -20.20
CA ASP A 144 -14.41 1.95 -19.99
C ASP A 144 -13.63 2.67 -18.88
N TRP A 145 -12.61 2.06 -18.27
CA TRP A 145 -11.84 2.72 -17.21
C TRP A 145 -11.03 3.93 -17.72
N LYS A 146 -11.38 5.15 -17.30
CA LYS A 146 -10.80 6.41 -17.81
C LYS A 146 -9.79 7.11 -16.90
N ARG A 147 -9.53 6.63 -15.67
CA ARG A 147 -8.79 7.42 -14.66
C ARG A 147 -7.28 7.55 -14.90
N GLY A 148 -6.70 6.86 -15.89
CA GLY A 148 -5.25 6.96 -16.21
C GLY A 148 -4.31 6.29 -15.19
N TRP A 149 -4.84 5.71 -14.12
CA TRP A 149 -4.12 4.97 -13.08
C TRP A 149 -4.95 3.75 -12.66
N LEU A 150 -4.32 2.80 -11.97
CA LEU A 150 -4.90 1.55 -11.51
C LEU A 150 -4.63 1.37 -10.01
N LEU A 151 -5.48 0.62 -9.30
CA LEU A 151 -5.22 0.19 -7.94
C LEU A 151 -5.00 -1.33 -7.96
N GLY A 152 -3.81 -1.78 -7.58
CA GLY A 152 -3.42 -3.19 -7.59
C GLY A 152 -3.02 -3.67 -6.20
N PHE A 153 -3.07 -4.98 -6.00
CA PHE A 153 -2.56 -5.62 -4.79
C PHE A 153 -1.73 -6.86 -5.11
N ARG A 154 -0.80 -7.21 -4.23
CA ARG A 154 -0.01 -8.45 -4.37
C ARG A 154 -0.86 -9.63 -3.93
N LYS A 155 -1.13 -10.55 -4.86
CA LYS A 155 -1.78 -11.82 -4.57
C LYS A 155 -0.87 -12.70 -3.74
N THR A 156 0.38 -12.89 -4.17
CA THR A 156 1.31 -13.78 -3.48
C THR A 156 1.86 -13.13 -2.21
N THR A 157 1.71 -13.83 -1.10
CA THR A 157 2.10 -13.42 0.24
C THR A 157 2.43 -14.64 1.10
N ASN A 158 2.84 -14.44 2.35
CA ASN A 158 2.92 -15.46 3.37
C ASN A 158 2.72 -14.76 4.72
N THR A 159 2.13 -15.44 5.71
CA THR A 159 2.03 -14.95 7.09
C THR A 159 3.41 -14.70 7.71
N THR A 160 4.49 -15.28 7.15
CA THR A 160 5.86 -15.01 7.58
C THR A 160 6.49 -13.79 6.89
N ASN A 161 5.80 -13.09 5.99
CA ASN A 161 6.35 -11.89 5.36
C ASN A 161 6.25 -10.67 6.30
N GLU A 162 7.01 -9.61 6.00
CA GLU A 162 6.92 -8.32 6.70
C GLU A 162 5.49 -7.75 6.70
N ARG A 163 4.78 -7.92 5.58
CA ARG A 163 3.40 -7.49 5.37
C ARG A 163 2.61 -8.59 4.66
N THR A 164 1.37 -8.81 5.08
CA THR A 164 0.50 -9.80 4.44
C THR A 164 -0.34 -9.14 3.36
N LEU A 165 -0.89 -7.95 3.61
CA LEU A 165 -1.70 -7.20 2.66
C LEU A 165 -0.91 -6.02 2.10
N ILE A 166 -0.74 -5.99 0.78
CA ILE A 166 0.12 -5.02 0.10
C ILE A 166 -0.61 -4.51 -1.15
N SER A 167 -0.83 -3.20 -1.20
CA SER A 167 -1.51 -2.53 -2.31
C SER A 167 -0.82 -1.24 -2.72
N SER A 168 -0.92 -0.88 -3.99
CA SER A 168 -0.36 0.35 -4.53
C SER A 168 -1.18 0.89 -5.69
N VAL A 169 -1.05 2.19 -5.91
CA VAL A 169 -1.51 2.83 -7.15
C VAL A 169 -0.44 2.62 -8.22
N LEU A 170 -0.87 2.26 -9.41
CA LEU A 170 -0.02 2.00 -10.57
C LEU A 170 -0.43 2.96 -11.69
N GLY A 171 0.48 3.23 -12.62
CA GLY A 171 0.13 3.90 -13.87
C GLY A 171 -0.84 3.06 -14.71
N ARG A 172 -1.27 3.59 -15.86
CA ARG A 172 -2.00 2.79 -16.85
C ARG A 172 -1.04 1.86 -17.58
N ILE A 173 -0.90 0.65 -17.05
CA ILE A 173 0.09 -0.37 -17.47
C ILE A 173 -0.54 -1.77 -17.52
N GLY A 174 0.16 -2.73 -18.13
CA GLY A 174 -0.21 -4.14 -18.03
C GLY A 174 0.18 -4.72 -16.67
N VAL A 175 -0.63 -5.63 -16.13
CA VAL A 175 -0.30 -6.37 -14.90
C VAL A 175 -0.53 -7.88 -15.05
N GLY A 176 0.37 -8.69 -14.49
CA GLY A 176 0.20 -10.14 -14.42
C GLY A 176 -0.87 -10.56 -13.41
N ASP A 177 -1.34 -11.81 -13.52
CA ASP A 177 -2.41 -12.41 -12.71
C ASP A 177 -2.15 -12.42 -11.19
N LYS A 178 -0.87 -12.33 -10.80
CA LYS A 178 -0.44 -12.20 -9.40
C LYS A 178 -0.52 -10.79 -8.83
N ALA A 179 -0.80 -9.78 -9.66
CA ALA A 179 -1.08 -8.41 -9.24
C ALA A 179 -2.52 -7.99 -9.65
N PRO A 180 -3.58 -8.62 -9.09
CA PRO A 180 -4.94 -8.30 -9.51
C PRO A 180 -5.28 -6.83 -9.21
N LEU A 181 -6.17 -6.29 -10.04
CA LEU A 181 -6.65 -4.93 -9.93
C LEU A 181 -7.97 -4.88 -9.16
N LEU A 182 -8.15 -3.80 -8.42
CA LEU A 182 -9.36 -3.42 -7.72
C LEU A 182 -9.88 -2.11 -8.33
N PHE A 183 -11.07 -2.16 -8.93
CA PHE A 183 -11.78 -0.99 -9.45
C PHE A 183 -12.87 -0.58 -8.47
N THR A 184 -13.17 0.72 -8.43
CA THR A 184 -14.24 1.31 -7.62
C THR A 184 -14.75 2.57 -8.29
N ASP A 185 -16.02 2.87 -8.09
CA ASP A 185 -16.65 4.10 -8.57
C ASP A 185 -16.46 5.27 -7.59
N ALA A 186 -15.89 5.03 -6.41
CA ALA A 186 -15.58 6.04 -5.41
C ALA A 186 -14.67 7.16 -5.96
N VAL A 187 -14.82 8.38 -5.43
CA VAL A 187 -14.02 9.53 -5.82
C VAL A 187 -12.53 9.33 -5.48
N PRO A 188 -11.59 9.95 -6.21
CA PRO A 188 -10.16 9.71 -6.04
C PRO A 188 -9.62 9.92 -4.61
N SER A 189 -10.07 10.95 -3.90
CA SER A 189 -9.71 11.17 -2.48
C SER A 189 -10.13 10.00 -1.58
N ALA A 190 -11.33 9.45 -1.78
CA ALA A 190 -11.80 8.26 -1.08
C ALA A 190 -10.97 7.01 -1.45
N VAL A 191 -10.49 6.90 -2.69
CA VAL A 191 -9.57 5.80 -3.07
C VAL A 191 -8.23 5.90 -2.35
N ALA A 192 -7.73 7.11 -2.06
CA ALA A 192 -6.56 7.29 -1.20
C ALA A 192 -6.81 6.74 0.22
N CYS A 193 -8.00 6.97 0.77
CA CYS A 193 -8.41 6.35 2.03
C CYS A 193 -8.48 4.82 1.92
N LEU A 194 -9.13 4.26 0.90
CA LEU A 194 -9.17 2.81 0.69
C LEU A 194 -7.76 2.20 0.61
N LEU A 195 -6.85 2.82 -0.16
CA LEU A 195 -5.46 2.38 -0.27
C LEU A 195 -4.78 2.38 1.11
N ALA A 196 -4.97 3.45 1.89
CA ALA A 196 -4.37 3.54 3.21
C ALA A 196 -4.93 2.50 4.19
N ASN A 197 -6.23 2.22 4.10
CA ASN A 197 -6.88 1.19 4.88
C ASN A 197 -6.30 -0.20 4.56
N LEU A 198 -6.25 -0.56 3.27
CA LEU A 198 -5.68 -1.81 2.79
C LEU A 198 -4.22 -2.00 3.23
N ASN A 199 -3.47 -0.91 3.36
CA ASN A 199 -2.07 -0.94 3.81
C ASN A 199 -1.89 -0.67 5.31
N SER A 200 -2.96 -0.59 6.11
CA SER A 200 -2.85 -0.39 7.57
C SER A 200 -2.47 -1.67 8.30
N LEU A 201 -1.72 -1.55 9.40
CA LEU A 201 -1.40 -2.68 10.28
C LEU A 201 -2.65 -3.32 10.89
N SER A 202 -3.72 -2.55 11.09
CA SER A 202 -5.01 -3.05 11.58
C SER A 202 -5.67 -4.01 10.58
N ALA A 203 -5.69 -3.65 9.29
CA ALA A 203 -6.19 -4.52 8.24
C ALA A 203 -5.24 -5.71 7.99
N ASP A 204 -3.92 -5.49 8.03
CA ASP A 204 -2.91 -6.52 7.86
C ASP A 204 -2.98 -7.58 8.97
N TYR A 205 -3.20 -7.17 10.22
CA TYR A 205 -3.45 -8.06 11.36
C TYR A 205 -4.66 -8.98 11.12
N ALA A 206 -5.79 -8.41 10.68
CA ALA A 206 -6.98 -9.19 10.36
C ALA A 206 -6.76 -10.13 9.16
N ALA A 207 -5.95 -9.72 8.17
CA ALA A 207 -5.57 -10.55 7.05
C ALA A 207 -4.67 -11.71 7.49
N ARG A 208 -3.66 -11.47 8.32
CA ARG A 208 -2.74 -12.49 8.88
C ARG A 208 -3.46 -13.59 9.61
N ASN A 209 -4.46 -13.25 10.41
CA ASN A 209 -5.24 -14.24 11.14
C ASN A 209 -6.12 -15.10 10.24
N LYS A 210 -6.43 -14.62 9.02
CA LYS A 210 -7.38 -15.26 8.11
C LYS A 210 -6.73 -16.03 6.96
N VAL A 211 -5.56 -15.57 6.50
CA VAL A 211 -4.86 -16.15 5.36
C VAL A 211 -4.04 -17.34 5.82
N VAL A 212 -4.40 -18.54 5.34
CA VAL A 212 -3.70 -19.79 5.67
C VAL A 212 -2.69 -20.20 4.58
N GLY A 213 -2.88 -19.72 3.35
CA GLY A 213 -2.04 -20.07 2.19
C GLY A 213 -1.05 -18.96 1.80
N THR A 214 -0.43 -19.16 0.64
CA THR A 214 0.56 -18.22 0.07
C THR A 214 -0.04 -17.22 -0.92
N ASP A 215 -1.37 -17.23 -1.09
CA ASP A 215 -2.07 -16.35 -2.01
C ASP A 215 -3.32 -15.72 -1.36
N ILE A 216 -3.38 -14.39 -1.39
CA ILE A 216 -4.57 -13.58 -1.13
C ILE A 216 -5.32 -13.41 -2.46
N THR A 217 -6.26 -14.30 -2.72
CA THR A 217 -7.20 -14.15 -3.84
C THR A 217 -8.23 -13.05 -3.56
N HIS A 218 -9.00 -12.65 -4.57
CA HIS A 218 -10.10 -11.69 -4.39
C HIS A 218 -11.13 -12.15 -3.34
N PHE A 219 -11.29 -13.46 -3.11
CA PHE A 219 -12.19 -13.98 -2.09
C PHE A 219 -11.73 -13.64 -0.66
N TYR A 220 -10.43 -13.52 -0.43
CA TYR A 220 -9.92 -13.03 0.85
C TYR A 220 -10.15 -11.53 0.98
N ILE A 221 -9.77 -10.74 -0.03
CA ILE A 221 -9.90 -9.27 -0.04
C ILE A 221 -11.34 -8.83 0.25
N LYS A 222 -12.34 -9.45 -0.41
CA LYS A 222 -13.76 -9.20 -0.18
C LYS A 222 -14.18 -9.36 1.29
N GLN A 223 -13.47 -10.20 2.05
CA GLN A 223 -13.85 -10.59 3.41
C GLN A 223 -12.98 -9.95 4.48
N PHE A 224 -12.07 -9.04 4.15
CA PHE A 224 -11.31 -8.29 5.14
C PHE A 224 -12.14 -7.14 5.71
N PRO A 225 -11.95 -6.79 6.99
CA PRO A 225 -12.66 -5.69 7.62
C PRO A 225 -12.10 -4.40 7.03
N ILE A 226 -12.86 -3.72 6.18
CA ILE A 226 -12.47 -2.48 5.50
C ILE A 226 -13.53 -1.43 5.77
N LEU A 227 -13.11 -0.24 6.22
CA LEU A 227 -14.03 0.84 6.54
C LEU A 227 -14.72 1.30 5.24
N PRO A 228 -16.06 1.41 5.22
CA PRO A 228 -16.80 1.88 4.06
C PRO A 228 -16.60 3.39 3.88
N PRO A 229 -16.82 3.94 2.66
CA PRO A 229 -16.48 5.33 2.34
C PRO A 229 -17.23 6.34 3.22
N GLU A 230 -18.43 6.02 3.71
CA GLU A 230 -19.24 6.88 4.58
C GLU A 230 -18.66 7.07 5.98
N ARG A 231 -17.64 6.29 6.36
CA ARG A 231 -16.96 6.42 7.66
C ARG A 231 -15.90 7.50 7.69
N TYR A 232 -15.48 8.04 6.54
CA TYR A 232 -14.48 9.10 6.49
C TYR A 232 -15.16 10.46 6.48
N SER A 233 -14.87 11.26 7.50
CA SER A 233 -15.24 12.67 7.56
C SER A 233 -14.29 13.54 6.73
N ALA A 234 -14.66 14.79 6.48
CA ALA A 234 -13.75 15.75 5.85
C ALA A 234 -12.43 15.93 6.61
N GLN A 235 -12.46 15.81 7.94
CA GLN A 235 -11.25 15.85 8.77
C GLN A 235 -10.36 14.63 8.52
N ASP A 236 -10.96 13.44 8.39
CA ASP A 236 -10.22 12.22 8.07
C ASP A 236 -9.55 12.32 6.70
N LEU A 237 -10.27 12.84 5.69
CA LEU A 237 -9.71 13.09 4.36
C LEU A 237 -8.53 14.06 4.44
N GLY A 238 -8.67 15.15 5.21
CA GLY A 238 -7.62 16.15 5.42
C GLY A 238 -6.36 15.62 6.11
N VAL A 239 -6.45 14.51 6.86
CA VAL A 239 -5.30 13.83 7.46
C VAL A 239 -4.72 12.78 6.50
N ILE A 240 -5.57 11.94 5.92
CA ILE A 240 -5.16 10.74 5.19
C ILE A 240 -4.64 11.08 3.80
N VAL A 241 -5.40 11.87 3.02
CA VAL A 241 -5.13 12.09 1.59
C VAL A 241 -3.77 12.75 1.34
N PRO A 242 -3.35 13.82 2.05
CA PRO A 242 -2.03 14.42 1.82
C PRO A 242 -0.88 13.44 2.07
N ARG A 243 -0.97 12.64 3.14
CA ARG A 243 0.05 11.62 3.48
C ARG A 243 0.11 10.51 2.44
N VAL A 244 -1.05 10.05 1.96
CA VAL A 244 -1.11 9.05 0.89
C VAL A 244 -0.51 9.60 -0.40
N LEU A 245 -0.84 10.84 -0.79
CA LEU A 245 -0.25 11.48 -1.95
C LEU A 245 1.26 11.59 -1.84
N GLU A 246 1.81 11.98 -0.69
CA GLU A 246 3.26 11.99 -0.49
C GLU A 246 3.86 10.57 -0.60
N LEU A 247 3.15 9.55 -0.13
CA LEU A 247 3.63 8.18 -0.23
C LEU A 247 3.61 7.63 -1.67
N VAL A 248 2.66 8.04 -2.52
CA VAL A 248 2.49 7.44 -3.88
C VAL A 248 2.92 8.34 -5.03
N TYR A 249 2.72 9.65 -4.97
CA TYR A 249 3.05 10.59 -6.04
C TYR A 249 4.52 11.00 -5.95
N THR A 250 5.42 10.02 -6.11
CA THR A 250 6.88 10.21 -6.08
C THR A 250 7.52 10.12 -7.48
N ALA A 251 6.71 9.94 -8.52
CA ALA A 251 7.17 9.87 -9.90
C ALA A 251 6.10 10.40 -10.86
N TRP A 252 6.55 10.87 -12.04
CA TRP A 252 5.68 11.50 -13.05
C TRP A 252 4.65 10.54 -13.65
N ASP A 253 4.92 9.23 -13.68
CA ASP A 253 4.02 8.21 -14.22
C ASP A 253 2.77 7.93 -13.34
N ILE A 254 2.78 8.40 -12.08
CA ILE A 254 1.63 8.37 -11.16
C ILE A 254 0.89 9.72 -11.08
N LYS A 255 1.38 10.75 -11.78
CA LYS A 255 0.72 12.07 -11.83
C LYS A 255 -0.78 12.01 -12.14
N PRO A 256 -1.31 11.12 -13.02
CA PRO A 256 -2.75 11.02 -13.25
C PRO A 256 -3.58 10.78 -11.96
N PHE A 257 -3.06 10.02 -10.99
CA PHE A 257 -3.74 9.82 -9.70
C PHE A 257 -3.77 11.11 -8.89
N ALA A 258 -2.62 11.79 -8.76
CA ALA A 258 -2.53 13.06 -8.04
C ALA A 258 -3.40 14.15 -8.67
N ASP A 259 -3.44 14.22 -10.00
CA ASP A 259 -4.29 15.15 -10.75
C ASP A 259 -5.77 14.88 -10.49
N ASN A 260 -6.17 13.61 -10.49
CA ASN A 260 -7.55 13.22 -10.22
C ASN A 260 -7.98 13.59 -8.79
N VAL A 261 -7.11 13.38 -7.80
CA VAL A 261 -7.33 13.82 -6.41
C VAL A 261 -7.40 15.34 -6.33
N TRP A 262 -6.48 16.05 -7.00
CA TRP A 262 -6.44 17.52 -6.96
C TRP A 262 -7.68 18.16 -7.58
N ARG A 263 -8.14 17.68 -8.75
CA ARG A 263 -9.35 18.19 -9.43
C ARG A 263 -10.59 18.03 -8.58
N GLU A 264 -10.74 16.88 -7.94
CA GLU A 264 -11.90 16.57 -7.10
C GLU A 264 -11.86 17.29 -5.74
N ALA A 265 -10.66 17.49 -5.18
CA ALA A 265 -10.49 18.14 -3.88
C ALA A 265 -11.04 19.58 -3.84
N GLY A 266 -11.76 19.91 -2.76
CA GLY A 266 -12.13 21.28 -2.41
C GLY A 266 -10.94 22.11 -1.92
N GLU A 267 -11.16 23.40 -1.67
CA GLU A 267 -10.09 24.35 -1.31
C GLU A 267 -9.31 23.96 -0.06
N ASP A 268 -9.99 23.54 1.01
CA ASP A 268 -9.34 23.11 2.26
C ASP A 268 -8.41 21.90 2.02
N LEU A 269 -8.90 20.87 1.31
CA LEU A 269 -8.09 19.69 1.03
C LEU A 269 -6.90 20.02 0.13
N ARG A 270 -7.09 20.86 -0.90
CA ARG A 270 -5.99 21.36 -1.75
C ARG A 270 -4.94 22.13 -0.94
N ALA A 271 -5.37 22.96 0.02
CA ALA A 271 -4.46 23.67 0.91
C ALA A 271 -3.64 22.71 1.78
N ARG A 272 -4.25 21.65 2.31
CA ARG A 272 -3.55 20.61 3.09
C ARG A 272 -2.56 19.82 2.25
N ILE A 273 -2.92 19.45 1.02
CA ILE A 273 -2.01 18.76 0.09
C ILE A 273 -0.81 19.67 -0.24
N ARG A 274 -1.05 20.95 -0.52
CA ARG A 274 0.02 21.93 -0.78
C ARG A 274 0.96 22.05 0.42
N ARG A 275 0.41 22.19 1.63
CA ARG A 275 1.21 22.26 2.86
C ARG A 275 2.07 21.00 3.05
N GLN A 276 1.50 19.81 2.83
CA GLN A 276 2.26 18.55 2.89
C GLN A 276 3.43 18.55 1.90
N TRP A 277 3.22 19.05 0.69
CA TRP A 277 4.25 19.18 -0.34
C TRP A 277 5.35 20.18 0.06
N GLU A 278 4.98 21.33 0.63
CA GLU A 278 5.93 22.32 1.15
C GLU A 278 6.76 21.76 2.31
N GLU A 279 6.15 21.01 3.23
CA GLU A 279 6.84 20.34 4.33
C GLU A 279 7.81 19.24 3.82
N ASN A 280 7.41 18.47 2.81
CA ASN A 280 8.31 17.52 2.13
C ASN A 280 9.48 18.24 1.48
N ALA A 281 9.22 19.32 0.76
CA ALA A 281 10.26 20.10 0.08
C ALA A 281 11.25 20.74 1.08
N ALA A 282 10.76 21.23 2.22
CA ALA A 282 11.59 21.81 3.27
C ALA A 282 12.55 20.78 3.89
N GLU A 283 12.10 19.53 4.07
CA GLU A 283 12.92 18.48 4.70
C GLU A 283 13.85 17.77 3.72
N THR A 284 13.42 17.61 2.46
CA THR A 284 14.13 16.80 1.46
C THR A 284 14.86 17.63 0.41
N GLY A 285 14.65 18.94 0.37
CA GLY A 285 15.07 19.82 -0.72
C GLY A 285 14.13 19.84 -1.93
N GLY A 286 13.11 18.97 -1.96
CA GLY A 286 12.05 18.96 -2.97
C GLY A 286 12.52 18.75 -4.42
N HIS A 287 11.62 19.03 -5.36
CA HIS A 287 11.88 18.99 -6.79
C HIS A 287 11.47 20.30 -7.48
N ARG A 288 12.10 20.58 -8.61
CA ARG A 288 11.65 21.61 -9.56
C ARG A 288 10.64 21.01 -10.53
N TRP A 289 9.85 21.86 -11.17
CA TRP A 289 8.93 21.43 -12.22
C TRP A 289 9.71 21.11 -13.52
N GLU A 290 10.24 19.91 -13.58
CA GLU A 290 11.04 19.40 -14.71
C GLU A 290 10.46 18.06 -15.17
N PRO A 291 9.29 18.05 -15.83
CA PRO A 291 8.70 16.82 -16.34
C PRO A 291 9.55 16.23 -17.46
N PRO A 292 9.81 14.91 -17.46
CA PRO A 292 10.50 14.26 -18.56
C PRO A 292 9.62 14.28 -19.82
N GLU A 293 10.23 14.19 -21.01
CA GLU A 293 9.53 14.29 -22.30
C GLU A 293 8.35 13.32 -22.46
N TRP A 294 8.37 12.20 -21.75
CA TRP A 294 7.34 11.16 -21.80
C TRP A 294 6.19 11.37 -20.82
N ALA A 295 6.31 12.32 -19.89
CA ALA A 295 5.27 12.58 -18.90
C ALA A 295 4.09 13.31 -19.55
N ASP A 296 2.89 12.82 -19.28
CA ASP A 296 1.65 13.47 -19.69
C ASP A 296 1.25 14.51 -18.62
N ILE A 297 1.22 15.79 -19.02
CA ILE A 297 0.99 16.91 -18.13
C ILE A 297 -0.34 17.55 -18.46
N ALA A 298 -1.34 17.28 -17.62
CA ALA A 298 -2.64 17.91 -17.76
C ALA A 298 -2.62 19.36 -17.23
N PRO A 299 -3.24 20.32 -17.94
CA PRO A 299 -3.18 21.75 -17.60
C PRO A 299 -3.90 22.11 -16.30
N ASP A 300 -4.91 21.32 -15.92
CA ASP A 300 -5.73 21.48 -14.71
C ASP A 300 -5.37 20.48 -13.60
N GLY A 301 -4.19 19.86 -13.70
CA GLY A 301 -3.66 18.90 -12.74
C GLY A 301 -3.09 19.56 -11.47
N ILE A 302 -2.49 18.72 -10.61
CA ILE A 302 -1.79 19.19 -9.42
C ILE A 302 -0.62 20.11 -9.84
N PRO A 303 -0.48 21.32 -9.26
CA PRO A 303 0.39 22.38 -9.80
C PRO A 303 1.83 22.31 -9.27
N PHE A 304 2.27 21.15 -8.77
CA PHE A 304 3.62 20.95 -8.25
C PHE A 304 4.17 19.57 -8.63
N PRO A 305 5.51 19.44 -8.74
CA PRO A 305 6.14 18.18 -9.15
C PRO A 305 5.90 17.08 -8.11
N PRO A 306 6.22 15.81 -8.43
CA PRO A 306 6.17 14.72 -7.47
C PRO A 306 6.86 15.04 -6.15
N PHE A 307 6.41 14.42 -5.07
CA PHE A 307 7.07 14.48 -3.77
C PHE A 307 8.43 13.80 -3.86
N ARG A 308 9.44 14.38 -3.20
CA ARG A 308 10.76 13.75 -3.15
C ARG A 308 10.74 12.59 -2.18
N TRP A 309 11.25 11.44 -2.62
CA TRP A 309 11.34 10.24 -1.81
C TRP A 309 12.36 10.41 -0.68
N ASP A 310 11.95 10.11 0.55
CA ASP A 310 12.82 10.00 1.71
C ASP A 310 12.35 8.88 2.65
N GLU A 311 13.20 7.89 2.93
CA GLU A 311 12.82 6.70 3.69
C GLU A 311 12.39 7.00 5.13
N ALA A 312 13.04 7.96 5.79
CA ALA A 312 12.75 8.29 7.19
C ALA A 312 11.41 9.03 7.32
N ARG A 313 11.13 9.95 6.40
CA ARG A 313 9.85 10.65 6.27
C ARG A 313 8.73 9.68 5.91
N ARG A 314 8.93 8.81 4.92
CA ARG A 314 7.96 7.77 4.57
C ARG A 314 7.62 6.85 5.74
N ALA A 315 8.60 6.48 6.58
CA ALA A 315 8.35 5.70 7.78
C ALA A 315 7.43 6.42 8.78
N ARG A 316 7.65 7.73 9.02
CA ARG A 316 6.77 8.55 9.87
C ARG A 316 5.36 8.66 9.30
N LEU A 317 5.20 8.91 8.00
CA LEU A 317 3.89 9.03 7.36
C LEU A 317 3.09 7.72 7.44
N ARG A 318 3.74 6.57 7.20
CA ARG A 318 3.11 5.26 7.37
C ARG A 318 2.66 5.05 8.81
N ALA A 319 3.51 5.38 9.78
CA ALA A 319 3.17 5.25 11.19
C ALA A 319 1.98 6.14 11.62
N GLU A 320 1.90 7.37 11.09
CA GLU A 320 0.77 8.26 11.31
C GLU A 320 -0.53 7.72 10.72
N LEU A 321 -0.48 7.14 9.52
CA LEU A 321 -1.62 6.45 8.92
C LEU A 321 -2.02 5.22 9.75
N ASP A 322 -1.07 4.41 10.21
CA ASP A 322 -1.35 3.23 11.03
C ASP A 322 -2.02 3.60 12.37
N ALA A 323 -1.55 4.65 13.05
CA ALA A 323 -2.17 5.18 14.26
C ALA A 323 -3.59 5.74 13.98
N THR A 324 -3.76 6.46 12.87
CA THR A 324 -5.07 6.97 12.43
C THR A 324 -6.06 5.82 12.18
N TYR A 325 -5.64 4.79 11.45
CA TYR A 325 -6.49 3.63 11.18
C TYR A 325 -6.79 2.82 12.42
N ALA A 326 -5.83 2.66 13.35
CA ALA A 326 -6.10 2.01 14.63
C ALA A 326 -7.28 2.68 15.38
N ARG A 327 -7.35 4.03 15.36
CA ARG A 327 -8.48 4.76 15.95
C ARG A 327 -9.78 4.58 15.18
N LEU A 328 -9.73 4.66 13.85
CA LEU A 328 -10.92 4.47 13.01
C LEU A 328 -11.51 3.04 13.15
N TYR A 329 -10.66 2.06 13.46
CA TYR A 329 -11.06 0.68 13.81
C TYR A 329 -11.60 0.55 15.24
N GLY A 330 -11.54 1.61 16.03
CA GLY A 330 -11.98 1.66 17.43
C GLY A 330 -11.07 0.85 18.35
N LEU A 331 -9.78 0.73 18.03
CA LEU A 331 -8.81 0.06 18.90
C LEU A 331 -8.48 0.92 20.11
N THR A 332 -8.14 0.29 21.23
CA THR A 332 -7.48 0.95 22.36
C THR A 332 -5.96 0.98 22.16
N ARG A 333 -5.24 1.76 22.96
CA ARG A 333 -3.77 1.79 22.92
C ARG A 333 -3.19 0.41 23.28
N LYS A 334 -3.77 -0.29 24.26
CA LYS A 334 -3.47 -1.71 24.54
C LYS A 334 -3.63 -2.62 23.32
N GLN A 335 -4.75 -2.51 22.60
CA GLN A 335 -5.01 -3.34 21.42
C GLN A 335 -4.03 -3.02 20.29
N LEU A 336 -3.67 -1.75 20.11
CA LEU A 336 -2.64 -1.35 19.16
C LEU A 336 -1.26 -1.91 19.54
N ARG A 337 -0.86 -1.81 20.82
CA ARG A 337 0.37 -2.44 21.34
C ARG A 337 0.38 -3.94 21.07
N TYR A 338 -0.73 -4.63 21.30
CA TYR A 338 -0.86 -6.06 21.02
C TYR A 338 -0.71 -6.38 19.52
N ILE A 339 -1.33 -5.59 18.64
CA ILE A 339 -1.17 -5.77 17.18
C ILE A 339 0.28 -5.57 16.77
N LEU A 340 0.96 -4.55 17.30
CA LEU A 340 2.36 -4.27 17.00
C LEU A 340 3.27 -5.38 17.53
N ASP A 341 3.14 -5.72 18.81
CA ASP A 341 3.91 -6.75 19.48
C ASP A 341 3.19 -7.29 20.73
N PRO A 342 2.62 -8.50 20.67
CA PRO A 342 1.98 -9.13 21.83
C PRO A 342 2.91 -9.26 23.04
N ALA A 343 4.24 -9.36 22.83
CA ALA A 343 5.22 -9.47 23.91
C ALA A 343 5.39 -8.17 24.71
N ASP A 344 4.83 -7.05 24.24
CA ASP A 344 4.80 -5.79 24.97
C ASP A 344 3.73 -5.76 26.08
N LEU A 345 2.75 -6.67 26.09
CA LEU A 345 1.68 -6.67 27.09
C LEU A 345 2.03 -7.51 28.32
N THR A 346 1.53 -7.08 29.48
CA THR A 346 1.62 -7.86 30.72
C THR A 346 0.62 -9.02 30.75
N GLU A 347 0.83 -10.00 31.62
CA GLU A 347 -0.13 -11.11 31.79
C GLU A 347 -1.53 -10.63 32.18
N ARG A 348 -1.63 -9.55 32.96
CA ARG A 348 -2.91 -8.94 33.34
C ARG A 348 -3.56 -8.23 32.16
N GLU A 349 -2.78 -7.50 31.36
CA GLU A 349 -3.26 -6.88 30.12
C GLU A 349 -3.78 -7.93 29.11
N LEU A 350 -3.13 -9.10 29.05
CA LEU A 350 -3.51 -10.21 28.17
C LEU A 350 -4.69 -11.05 28.66
N ALA A 351 -5.00 -11.03 29.97
CA ALA A 351 -6.10 -11.80 30.55
C ALA A 351 -7.46 -11.43 29.94
N ASP A 352 -7.64 -10.15 29.62
CA ASP A 352 -8.75 -9.64 28.82
C ASP A 352 -8.27 -8.54 27.85
N ILE A 353 -8.13 -8.90 26.58
CA ILE A 353 -7.70 -7.98 25.52
C ILE A 353 -8.76 -6.90 25.17
N LEU A 354 -10.02 -7.10 25.58
CA LEU A 354 -11.13 -6.20 25.31
C LEU A 354 -11.38 -5.20 26.44
N ASP A 355 -10.91 -5.49 27.65
CA ASP A 355 -10.88 -4.53 28.76
C ASP A 355 -10.02 -3.32 28.35
N PRO A 356 -10.49 -2.07 28.48
CA PRO A 356 -9.67 -0.90 28.19
C PRO A 356 -8.56 -0.63 29.22
N TRP A 357 -8.54 -1.33 30.36
CA TRP A 357 -7.52 -1.14 31.40
C TRP A 357 -6.11 -1.45 30.89
N GLU A 358 -5.16 -0.57 31.24
CA GLU A 358 -3.75 -0.62 30.88
C GLU A 358 -2.87 -0.50 32.13
N GLU A 359 -1.84 -1.33 32.20
CA GLU A 359 -0.84 -1.31 33.27
C GLU A 359 0.32 -0.36 32.93
N VAL A 360 0.66 -0.31 31.64
CA VAL A 360 1.81 0.45 31.15
C VAL A 360 1.41 1.90 30.92
N ALA A 361 1.88 2.78 31.80
CA ALA A 361 1.64 4.22 31.70
C ALA A 361 2.33 4.83 30.48
N ASP A 362 3.63 4.59 30.34
CA ASP A 362 4.46 5.04 29.22
C ASP A 362 4.88 3.86 28.33
N PRO A 363 4.19 3.64 27.20
CA PRO A 363 4.56 2.58 26.26
C PRO A 363 5.76 2.96 25.37
N LEU A 364 6.23 4.21 25.40
CA LEU A 364 7.39 4.67 24.64
C LEU A 364 8.72 4.46 25.39
N ASP A 365 8.70 4.19 26.70
CA ASP A 365 9.88 3.81 27.48
C ASP A 365 10.58 2.57 26.88
N PRO A 366 11.79 2.73 26.29
CA PRO A 366 12.51 1.63 25.68
C PRO A 366 12.95 0.56 26.68
N ALA A 367 13.30 0.96 27.91
CA ALA A 367 13.76 0.02 28.94
C ALA A 367 12.60 -0.83 29.44
N GLY A 368 11.45 -0.21 29.72
CA GLY A 368 10.22 -0.90 30.07
C GLY A 368 9.73 -1.85 28.98
N TYR A 369 9.77 -1.44 27.70
CA TYR A 369 9.45 -2.32 26.59
C TYR A 369 10.39 -3.53 26.49
N ALA A 370 11.71 -3.31 26.60
CA ALA A 370 12.70 -4.39 26.56
C ALA A 370 12.52 -5.39 27.72
N GLU A 371 12.19 -4.90 28.91
CA GLU A 371 11.91 -5.75 30.07
C GLU A 371 10.63 -6.59 29.86
N ARG A 372 9.54 -5.98 29.40
CA ARG A 372 8.29 -6.71 29.12
C ARG A 372 8.50 -7.79 28.06
N CYS A 373 9.17 -7.45 26.95
CA CYS A 373 9.51 -8.43 25.91
C CYS A 373 10.34 -9.60 26.46
N ARG A 374 11.32 -9.34 27.33
CA ARG A 374 12.19 -10.40 27.89
C ARG A 374 11.42 -11.33 28.84
N ARG A 375 10.44 -10.80 29.57
CA ARG A 375 9.62 -11.54 30.52
C ARG A 375 8.42 -12.24 29.88
N SER A 376 8.03 -11.83 28.68
CA SER A 376 6.85 -12.35 28.00
C SER A 376 6.96 -13.85 27.75
N THR A 377 5.90 -14.57 28.10
CA THR A 377 5.71 -15.99 27.79
C THR A 377 4.73 -16.20 26.63
N PHE A 378 4.32 -15.11 25.96
CA PHE A 378 3.32 -15.17 24.90
C PHE A 378 3.84 -15.98 23.69
N PRO A 379 3.05 -16.92 23.13
CA PRO A 379 3.57 -17.95 22.22
C PRO A 379 3.77 -17.48 20.77
N GLY A 380 3.71 -16.19 20.48
CA GLY A 380 3.77 -15.69 19.10
C GLY A 380 4.07 -14.20 18.97
N GLU A 381 4.28 -13.78 17.73
CA GLU A 381 4.53 -12.39 17.36
C GLU A 381 3.77 -12.08 16.06
N THR A 382 3.11 -10.93 16.00
CA THR A 382 2.28 -10.54 14.85
C THR A 382 3.10 -10.22 13.61
N PHE A 383 4.13 -9.38 13.77
CA PHE A 383 4.95 -8.85 12.69
C PHE A 383 6.44 -9.20 12.87
N ARG A 384 6.74 -10.45 13.28
CA ARG A 384 8.11 -10.91 13.60
C ARG A 384 9.16 -10.48 12.59
N VAL A 385 8.95 -10.75 11.29
CA VAL A 385 9.96 -10.47 10.26
C VAL A 385 10.20 -8.98 10.07
N LEU A 386 9.16 -8.16 10.23
CA LEU A 386 9.32 -6.70 10.24
C LEU A 386 10.12 -6.26 11.48
N LYS A 387 9.76 -6.75 12.66
CA LYS A 387 10.46 -6.46 13.93
C LYS A 387 11.94 -6.86 13.87
N GLU A 388 12.25 -8.08 13.46
CA GLU A 388 13.63 -8.59 13.33
C GLU A 388 14.46 -7.77 12.34
N LYS A 389 13.86 -7.39 11.20
CA LYS A 389 14.52 -6.55 10.20
C LYS A 389 14.82 -5.15 10.75
N GLU A 390 13.86 -4.52 11.41
CA GLU A 390 14.06 -3.18 11.98
C GLU A 390 15.05 -3.18 13.15
N ILE A 391 15.03 -4.19 14.02
CA ILE A 391 16.02 -4.33 15.09
C ILE A 391 17.43 -4.45 14.47
N ARG A 392 17.59 -5.24 13.41
CA ARG A 392 18.89 -5.38 12.72
C ARG A 392 19.34 -4.08 12.09
N GLN A 393 18.43 -3.31 11.50
CA GLN A 393 18.77 -2.12 10.72
C GLN A 393 18.89 -0.85 11.57
N PHE A 394 18.08 -0.71 12.61
CA PHE A 394 17.93 0.52 13.40
C PHE A 394 18.24 0.33 14.88
N GLY A 395 18.48 -0.90 15.34
CA GLY A 395 18.71 -1.21 16.76
C GLY A 395 17.43 -1.21 17.61
N GLU A 396 16.26 -0.98 17.01
CA GLU A 396 14.98 -0.90 17.70
C GLU A 396 13.82 -1.39 16.81
N TYR A 397 12.67 -1.71 17.43
CA TYR A 397 11.44 -1.92 16.66
C TYR A 397 10.84 -0.55 16.28
N ARG A 398 11.43 0.08 15.27
CA ARG A 398 11.14 1.46 14.85
C ARG A 398 9.67 1.70 14.51
N THR A 399 9.01 0.78 13.81
CA THR A 399 7.58 0.88 13.47
C THR A 399 6.73 0.97 14.74
N ARG A 400 6.99 0.13 15.75
CA ARG A 400 6.28 0.19 17.03
C ARG A 400 6.40 1.57 17.66
N ARG A 401 7.63 2.09 17.78
CA ARG A 401 7.88 3.40 18.39
C ARG A 401 7.16 4.52 17.63
N LEU A 402 7.35 4.61 16.31
CA LEU A 402 6.75 5.68 15.50
C LEU A 402 5.22 5.64 15.51
N VAL A 403 4.61 4.45 15.48
CA VAL A 403 3.14 4.30 15.51
C VAL A 403 2.59 4.73 16.86
N LEU A 404 3.26 4.37 17.96
CA LEU A 404 2.85 4.79 19.31
C LEU A 404 3.07 6.29 19.52
N GLU A 405 4.18 6.88 19.02
CA GLU A 405 4.38 8.33 19.05
C GLU A 405 3.27 9.06 18.29
N ALA A 406 2.91 8.58 17.10
CA ALA A 406 1.80 9.14 16.34
C ALA A 406 0.46 8.98 17.06
N TRP A 407 0.25 7.86 17.74
CA TRP A 407 -0.95 7.61 18.55
C TRP A 407 -1.09 8.63 19.69
N GLU A 408 -0.02 8.89 20.44
CA GLU A 408 0.00 9.85 21.54
C GLU A 408 -0.24 11.29 21.05
N ARG A 409 0.41 11.70 19.94
CA ARG A 409 0.14 13.01 19.32
C ARG A 409 -1.33 13.21 18.96
N LEU A 410 -1.99 12.15 18.49
CA LEU A 410 -3.42 12.20 18.20
C LEU A 410 -4.28 12.26 19.48
N GLN A 411 -3.79 11.83 20.66
CA GLN A 411 -4.53 11.91 21.94
C GLN A 411 -4.52 13.36 22.44
N GLU A 412 -3.35 13.99 22.38
CA GLU A 412 -3.10 15.35 22.89
C GLU A 412 -3.81 16.43 22.08
N GLY A 413 -4.11 16.16 20.80
CA GLY A 413 -4.83 17.07 19.91
C GLY A 413 -6.36 16.93 19.89
N CYS A 414 -6.95 16.13 20.79
CA CYS A 414 -8.40 15.92 20.92
C CYS A 414 -9.05 16.81 21.99
#